data_AF-A0A0A8WVL2-F1
#
_entry.id   AF-A0A0A8WVL2-F1
#
_cell.length_a   1.000
_cell.length_b   1.000
_cell.length_c   1.000
_cell.angle_alpha   90.00
_cell.angle_beta   90.00
_cell.angle_gamma   90.00
#
_symmetry.space_group_name_H-M   'P 1'
#
loop_
_entity.id
_entity.type
_entity.pdbx_description
1 polymer ?
#
loop_
_entity_poly.entity_id
_entity_poly.type
_entity_poly.pdbx_seq_one_letter_code
_entity_poly.pdbx_strand_id
1 'polypeptide(L)'
;MALTRDFKETIKKRVECDPDFAKSLLHEAVDLLLDGDSATAKLILRDLINATVGFERLAEEVQKPSKSLHRMLSASGNPTMENLSTIFATIKKSLHVRIETTVIAV
;
A
#
# COMPACT_ATOMS: atom_id res chain seq x y z
N MET A 1 1.16 -10.70 15.44
CA MET A 1 1.76 -9.94 16.57
C MET A 1 1.43 -8.46 16.38
N ALA A 2 0.98 -7.76 17.42
CA ALA A 2 0.62 -6.36 17.29
C ALA A 2 1.89 -5.50 17.19
N LEU A 3 2.12 -4.88 16.02
CA LEU A 3 3.10 -3.81 15.88
C LEU A 3 2.73 -2.73 16.91
N THR A 4 3.63 -2.45 17.85
CA THR A 4 3.45 -1.39 18.86
C THR A 4 3.20 -0.05 18.15
N ARG A 5 2.51 0.88 18.82
CA ARG A 5 2.23 2.21 18.24
C ARG A 5 3.53 2.87 17.76
N ASP A 6 4.60 2.72 18.53
CA ASP A 6 5.95 3.21 18.21
C ASP A 6 6.52 2.63 16.92
N PHE A 7 6.29 1.34 16.64
CA PHE A 7 6.77 0.73 15.41
C PHE A 7 6.05 1.32 14.19
N LYS A 8 4.73 1.49 14.26
CA LYS A 8 3.95 2.09 13.17
C LYS A 8 4.33 3.55 12.91
N GLU A 9 4.57 4.32 13.97
CA GLU A 9 5.07 5.69 13.85
C GLU A 9 6.48 5.75 13.26
N THR A 10 7.34 4.79 13.61
CA THR A 10 8.71 4.69 13.07
C THR A 10 8.68 4.38 11.57
N ILE A 11 7.86 3.41 11.14
CA ILE A 11 7.69 3.08 9.72
C ILE A 11 7.13 4.28 8.96
N LYS A 12 6.11 4.96 9.51
CA LYS A 12 5.53 6.15 8.89
C LYS A 12 6.56 7.25 8.67
N LYS A 13 7.30 7.63 9.72
CA LYS A 13 8.37 8.64 9.64
C LYS A 13 9.44 8.25 8.63
N ARG A 14 9.79 6.96 8.58
CA ARG A 14 10.80 6.47 7.64
C ARG A 14 10.32 6.55 6.20
N VAL A 15 9.09 6.17 5.90
CA VAL A 15 8.50 6.32 4.55
C VAL A 15 8.46 7.78 4.11
N GLU A 16 8.19 8.71 5.03
CA GLU A 16 8.18 10.15 4.74
C GLU A 16 9.57 10.73 4.46
N CYS A 17 10.62 10.20 5.10
CA CYS A 17 11.99 10.75 4.99
C CYS A 17 12.92 9.96 4.05
N ASP A 18 12.58 8.72 3.68
CA ASP A 18 13.42 7.79 2.93
C ASP A 18 12.65 7.25 1.71
N PRO A 19 12.80 7.87 0.53
CA PRO A 19 12.12 7.44 -0.70
C PRO A 19 12.49 6.02 -1.14
N ASP A 20 13.71 5.57 -0.89
CA ASP A 20 14.16 4.21 -1.24
C ASP A 20 13.50 3.17 -0.35
N PHE A 21 13.30 3.49 0.93
CA PHE A 21 12.51 2.66 1.84
C PHE A 21 11.05 2.57 1.38
N ALA A 22 10.43 3.68 0.99
CA ALA A 22 9.06 3.70 0.49
C ALA A 22 8.91 2.86 -0.80
N LYS A 23 9.89 2.97 -1.71
CA LYS A 23 9.96 2.16 -2.95
C LYS A 23 10.10 0.67 -2.63
N SER A 24 10.96 0.32 -1.67
CA SER A 24 11.18 -1.07 -1.27
C SER A 24 9.93 -1.70 -0.63
N LEU A 25 9.20 -0.93 0.19
CA LEU A 25 7.91 -1.39 0.72
C LEU A 25 6.86 -1.60 -0.38
N LEU A 26 6.82 -0.72 -1.39
CA LEU A 26 5.91 -0.92 -2.52
C LEU A 26 6.29 -2.17 -3.33
N HIS A 27 7.59 -2.41 -3.54
CA HIS A 27 8.08 -3.62 -4.20
C HIS A 27 7.64 -4.89 -3.46
N GLU A 28 7.89 -4.94 -2.15
CA GLU A 28 7.48 -6.06 -1.29
C GLU A 28 5.96 -6.32 -1.36
N ALA A 29 5.15 -5.25 -1.36
CA ALA A 29 3.70 -5.39 -1.48
C ALA A 29 3.26 -5.99 -2.83
N VAL A 30 4.01 -5.73 -3.91
CA VAL A 30 3.74 -6.30 -5.24
C VAL A 30 4.15 -7.76 -5.28
N ASP A 31 5.35 -8.10 -4.80
CA ASP A 31 5.84 -9.48 -4.77
C ASP A 31 4.91 -10.38 -3.97
N LEU A 32 4.56 -9.97 -2.74
CA LEU A 32 3.62 -10.70 -1.89
C LEU A 32 2.27 -10.90 -2.57
N LEU A 33 1.77 -9.89 -3.30
CA LEU A 33 0.51 -10.00 -4.02
C LEU A 33 0.60 -11.03 -5.16
N LEU A 34 1.71 -11.06 -5.89
CA LEU A 34 1.95 -12.00 -6.99
C LEU A 34 2.19 -13.43 -6.48
N ASP A 35 2.80 -13.58 -5.30
CA ASP A 35 3.03 -14.85 -4.62
C ASP A 35 1.78 -15.37 -3.87
N GLY A 36 0.70 -14.59 -3.85
CA GLY A 36 -0.58 -14.96 -3.26
C GLY A 36 -0.77 -14.59 -1.78
N ASP A 37 0.22 -13.95 -1.14
CA ASP A 37 0.08 -13.36 0.20
C ASP A 37 -0.59 -11.97 0.15
N SER A 38 -1.85 -11.98 -0.27
CA SER A 38 -2.68 -10.77 -0.26
C SER A 38 -2.91 -10.20 1.15
N ALA A 39 -2.80 -11.02 2.20
CA ALA A 39 -3.04 -10.58 3.57
C ALA A 39 -1.96 -9.59 4.02
N THR A 40 -0.70 -9.94 3.82
CA THR A 40 0.44 -9.08 4.16
C THR A 40 0.53 -7.90 3.21
N ALA A 41 0.34 -8.11 1.90
CA ALA A 41 0.36 -7.03 0.90
C ALA A 41 -0.61 -5.88 1.25
N LYS A 42 -1.86 -6.19 1.64
CA LYS A 42 -2.86 -5.18 2.03
C LYS A 42 -2.39 -4.33 3.22
N LEU A 43 -1.71 -4.94 4.20
CA LEU A 43 -1.23 -4.21 5.38
C LEU A 43 -0.08 -3.26 5.02
N ILE A 44 0.84 -3.69 4.15
CA ILE A 44 1.91 -2.82 3.64
C ILE A 44 1.33 -1.66 2.84
N LEU A 45 0.37 -1.92 1.93
CA LEU A 45 -0.31 -0.87 1.17
C LEU A 45 -1.01 0.12 2.09
N ARG A 46 -1.67 -0.36 3.16
CA ARG A 46 -2.29 0.50 4.17
C ARG A 46 -1.26 1.41 4.86
N ASP A 47 -0.11 0.88 5.23
CA ASP A 47 0.93 1.65 5.90
C ASP A 47 1.57 2.68 4.95
N LEU A 48 1.80 2.29 3.68
CA LEU A 48 2.23 3.21 2.62
C LEU A 48 1.23 4.35 2.41
N ILE A 49 -0.08 4.06 2.32
CA ILE A 49 -1.11 5.10 2.17
C ILE A 49 -1.09 6.05 3.37
N ASN A 50 -1.02 5.52 4.59
CA ASN A 50 -0.99 6.35 5.80
C ASN A 50 0.23 7.29 5.87
N ALA A 51 1.34 6.90 5.26
CA ALA A 51 2.60 7.63 5.27
C ALA A 51 2.82 8.53 4.04
N THR A 52 1.97 8.44 3.02
CA THR A 52 2.14 9.17 1.75
C THR A 52 0.93 10.07 1.45
N VAL A 53 0.01 9.60 0.62
CA VAL A 53 -1.16 10.35 0.13
C VAL A 53 -2.24 10.54 1.21
N GLY A 54 -2.32 9.62 2.17
CA GLY A 54 -3.39 9.56 3.18
C GLY A 54 -4.70 8.99 2.63
N PHE A 55 -5.54 8.49 3.54
CA PHE A 55 -6.82 7.86 3.18
C PHE A 55 -7.89 8.85 2.69
N GLU A 56 -7.85 10.11 3.12
CA GLU A 56 -8.80 11.13 2.68
C GLU A 56 -8.60 11.51 1.22
N ARG A 57 -7.36 11.80 0.78
CA ARG A 57 -7.10 12.05 -0.64
C ARG A 57 -7.33 10.81 -1.50
N LEU A 58 -6.97 9.62 -1.00
CA LEU A 58 -7.24 8.39 -1.71
C LEU A 58 -8.76 8.14 -1.87
N ALA A 59 -9.57 8.55 -0.89
CA ALA A 59 -11.03 8.44 -0.97
C ALA A 59 -11.62 9.26 -2.12
N GLU A 60 -11.06 10.44 -2.39
CA GLU A 60 -11.43 11.30 -3.52
C GLU A 60 -11.08 10.64 -4.85
N GLU A 61 -9.84 10.13 -4.99
CA GLU A 61 -9.35 9.49 -6.22
C GLU A 61 -10.10 8.17 -6.53
N VAL A 62 -10.39 7.35 -5.51
CA VAL A 62 -11.11 6.07 -5.68
C VAL A 62 -12.64 6.27 -5.71
N GLN A 63 -13.13 7.47 -5.42
CA GLN A 63 -14.56 7.79 -5.26
C GLN A 63 -15.26 6.83 -4.28
N LYS A 64 -14.59 6.56 -3.15
CA LYS A 64 -15.11 5.71 -2.07
C LYS A 64 -14.86 6.38 -0.71
N PRO A 65 -15.77 6.23 0.26
CA PRO A 65 -15.52 6.76 1.60
C PRO A 65 -14.22 6.21 2.20
N SER A 66 -13.44 7.07 2.86
CA SER A 66 -12.21 6.73 3.60
C SER A 66 -12.39 5.51 4.53
N LYS A 67 -13.52 5.42 5.23
CA LYS A 67 -13.89 4.27 6.07
C LYS A 67 -13.96 2.94 5.29
N SER A 68 -14.41 2.96 4.04
CA SER A 68 -14.45 1.79 3.16
C SER A 68 -13.04 1.34 2.79
N LEU A 69 -12.16 2.29 2.46
CA LEU A 69 -10.76 2.04 2.14
C LEU A 69 -10.01 1.42 3.33
N HIS A 70 -10.19 1.97 4.54
CA HIS A 70 -9.62 1.37 5.75
C HIS A 70 -10.12 -0.06 6.00
N ARG A 71 -11.40 -0.34 5.73
CA ARG A 71 -11.99 -1.66 5.90
C ARG A 71 -11.44 -2.65 4.88
N MET A 72 -11.36 -2.28 3.60
CA MET A 72 -10.89 -3.19 2.54
C MET A 72 -9.39 -3.52 2.66
N LEU A 73 -8.58 -2.59 3.18
CA LEU A 73 -7.15 -2.81 3.47
C LEU A 73 -6.89 -3.32 4.89
N SER A 74 -7.90 -3.84 5.58
CA SER A 74 -7.72 -4.51 6.87
C SER A 74 -7.32 -5.98 6.69
N ALA A 75 -6.92 -6.63 7.78
CA ALA A 75 -6.55 -8.05 7.77
C ALA A 75 -7.66 -8.93 7.15
N SER A 76 -8.93 -8.69 7.51
CA SER A 76 -10.10 -9.41 6.99
C SER A 76 -10.75 -8.75 5.76
N GLY A 77 -10.30 -7.56 5.37
CA GLY A 77 -10.82 -6.84 4.20
C GLY A 77 -10.38 -7.47 2.89
N ASN A 78 -11.04 -7.11 1.79
CA ASN A 78 -10.55 -7.42 0.46
C ASN A 78 -10.93 -6.29 -0.51
N PRO A 79 -9.97 -5.54 -1.06
CA PRO A 79 -10.28 -4.58 -2.11
C PRO A 79 -10.73 -5.35 -3.37
N THR A 80 -11.68 -4.78 -4.12
CA THR A 80 -11.95 -5.26 -5.47
C THR A 80 -10.74 -5.00 -6.36
N MET A 81 -10.63 -5.72 -7.47
CA MET A 81 -9.54 -5.51 -8.43
C MET A 81 -9.44 -4.06 -8.91
N GLU A 82 -10.59 -3.40 -9.14
CA GLU A 82 -10.67 -2.00 -9.55
C GLU A 82 -10.20 -1.01 -8.45
N ASN A 83 -10.56 -1.27 -7.19
CA ASN A 83 -10.06 -0.44 -6.09
C ASN A 83 -8.56 -0.66 -5.90
N LEU A 84 -8.09 -1.91 -6.01
CA LEU A 84 -6.69 -2.26 -5.86
C LEU A 84 -5.82 -1.61 -6.96
N SER A 85 -6.27 -1.64 -8.22
CA SER A 85 -5.55 -0.99 -9.32
C SER A 85 -5.46 0.52 -9.12
N THR A 86 -6.55 1.16 -8.68
CA THR A 86 -6.56 2.59 -8.36
C THR A 86 -5.64 2.92 -7.19
N ILE A 87 -5.62 2.10 -6.14
CA ILE A 87 -4.70 2.24 -5.01
C ILE A 87 -3.24 2.23 -5.48
N PHE A 88 -2.86 1.24 -6.30
CA PHE A 88 -1.50 1.17 -6.85
C PHE A 88 -1.17 2.39 -7.71
N ALA A 89 -2.10 2.84 -8.56
CA ALA A 89 -1.92 4.02 -9.39
C ALA A 89 -1.65 5.28 -8.53
N THR A 90 -2.43 5.47 -7.47
CA THR A 90 -2.29 6.61 -6.55
C THR A 90 -0.96 6.56 -5.79
N ILE A 91 -0.56 5.40 -5.26
CA ILE A 91 0.72 5.26 -4.55
C ILE A 91 1.90 5.51 -5.50
N LYS A 92 1.88 4.94 -6.71
CA LYS A 92 2.92 5.17 -7.73
C LYS A 92 3.08 6.66 -8.06
N LYS A 93 1.96 7.36 -8.24
CA LYS A 93 1.93 8.80 -8.51
C LYS A 93 2.48 9.58 -7.31
N SER A 94 2.09 9.24 -6.09
CA SER A 94 2.57 9.90 -4.87
C SER A 94 4.07 9.70 -4.66
N LEU A 95 4.59 8.51 -4.92
CA LEU A 95 6.00 8.18 -4.77
C LEU A 95 6.86 8.57 -5.98
N HIS A 96 6.25 9.02 -7.08
CA HIS A 96 6.92 9.31 -8.35
C HIS A 96 7.74 8.10 -8.87
N VAL A 97 7.16 6.90 -8.78
CA VAL A 97 7.80 5.64 -9.19
C VAL A 97 7.04 4.92 -10.31
N ARG A 98 7.77 4.12 -11.07
CA ARG A 98 7.24 3.14 -12.02
C ARG A 98 7.45 1.74 -11.47
N ILE A 99 6.47 0.87 -11.71
CA ILE A 99 6.59 -0.58 -11.50
C ILE A 99 6.85 -1.18 -12.88
N GLU A 100 7.92 -1.96 -13.00
CA GLU A 100 8.25 -2.74 -14.19
C GLU A 100 8.15 -4.21 -13.82
N THR A 101 7.56 -5.03 -14.69
CA THR A 101 7.36 -6.46 -14.46
C THR A 101 8.02 -7.25 -15.57
N THR A 102 8.65 -8.36 -15.22
CA THR A 102 9.23 -9.32 -16.17
C THR A 102 8.73 -10.71 -15.79
N VAL A 103 8.34 -11.51 -16.78
CA VAL A 103 7.99 -12.92 -16.60
C VAL A 103 9.17 -13.75 -17.06
N ILE A 104 9.72 -14.57 -16.17
CA ILE A 104 10.85 -15.46 -16.43
C ILE A 104 10.42 -16.91 -16.26
N ALA A 105 11.08 -17.84 -16.95
CA ALA A 105 10.91 -19.27 -16.70
C ALA A 105 11.51 -19.62 -15.33
N VAL A 106 10.83 -20.51 -14.61
CA VAL A 106 11.30 -21.09 -13.34
C VAL A 106 12.15 -22.32 -13.62
#